data_AF-A0AAN6YQA3-F1
#
_entry.id   AF-A0AAN6YQA3-F1
#
_cell.length_a   1.000
_cell.length_b   1.000
_cell.length_c   1.000
_cell.angle_alpha   90.00
_cell.angle_beta   90.00
_cell.angle_gamma   90.00
#
_symmetry.space_group_name_H-M   'P 1'
#
loop_
_entity.id
_entity.type
_entity.pdbx_description
1 polymer ?
#
loop_
_entity_poly.entity_id
_entity_poly.type
_entity_poly.pdbx_seq_one_letter_code
_entity_poly.pdbx_strand_id
1 'polypeptide(L)'
;DPLSVSASIIAVIQCADRIAQLCRYYIGAVDDYPKDLRSILIEASFLKALLESLKFLIDCEGSSSPMLKTLGGEEGPLAWCHRTVRELESLFPATPPQVTPNSNRGRRLKLVMGQLAWPFRQEKARVLLAQIQQHKGTISLAISSEALRDIKEIRFDLGAVCRMLSGSETSNICTWVEQTNPSEILNRAVADYEEGTGDWIVRTPEWKIWMNPNDSRRGLWVHGIPGAGKTVLASYAIREVIRTLRRPNTGKSICAYYYCQHAHNQDESTPALRWIVSQLCRAAKRVPEPLYESYRLRQLPSAKGLLQHLESILGHFERAFIIIDALDESQSRENLLRVIRNILCDTRFSKIRLLVTSREYADIEREMLNIATPLSMSNAFVREDIRKVIAVTLRSNSIFQQWPEAFRVEVEDALSAGAKGMFRWAVCQLDILRRLRYQKMAREAIKKLPRTLDETYERIFSSIAPEDVDLVRHCLWWTMFHNTVWDSIVPLPCKILIDTYYLMTGKEMADDQPLIADVEILKEACGCLLSFTCDNHGGFNVNLAHYTVREYLESSRSATGQSIFFS
;
A
#
# COMPACT_ATOMS: atom_id res chain seq x y z
N ASP A 1 -6.32 -37.92 -14.67
CA ASP A 1 -6.31 -38.96 -13.62
C ASP A 1 -4.86 -39.23 -13.20
N PRO A 2 -4.46 -38.97 -11.94
CA PRO A 2 -3.07 -39.09 -11.47
C PRO A 2 -2.50 -40.50 -11.65
N LEU A 3 -3.31 -41.53 -11.46
CA LEU A 3 -2.89 -42.92 -11.64
C LEU A 3 -2.53 -43.23 -13.10
N SER A 4 -3.26 -42.62 -14.04
CA SER A 4 -2.97 -42.72 -15.47
C SER A 4 -1.64 -42.06 -15.83
N VAL A 5 -1.31 -40.90 -15.24
CA VAL A 5 -0.05 -40.19 -15.51
C VAL A 5 1.14 -40.95 -14.95
N SER A 6 1.05 -41.46 -13.73
CA SER A 6 2.10 -42.29 -13.13
C SER A 6 2.37 -43.57 -13.93
N ALA A 7 1.32 -44.23 -14.43
CA ALA A 7 1.47 -45.39 -15.31
C ALA A 7 2.17 -45.04 -16.64
N SER A 8 1.82 -43.90 -17.26
CA SER A 8 2.50 -43.41 -18.46
C SER A 8 3.98 -43.12 -18.22
N ILE A 9 4.33 -42.48 -17.10
CA ILE A 9 5.74 -42.19 -16.74
C ILE A 9 6.55 -43.48 -16.62
N ILE A 10 6.01 -44.49 -15.92
CA ILE A 10 6.65 -45.80 -15.76
C ILE A 10 6.88 -46.46 -17.13
N ALA A 11 5.90 -46.41 -18.02
CA ALA A 11 6.01 -46.98 -19.36
C ALA A 11 7.12 -46.30 -20.20
N VAL A 12 7.27 -44.97 -20.11
CA VAL A 12 8.36 -44.26 -20.79
C VAL A 12 9.73 -44.58 -20.18
N ILE A 13 9.83 -44.67 -18.86
CA ILE A 13 11.06 -45.07 -18.15
C ILE A 13 11.54 -46.44 -18.62
N GLN A 14 10.63 -47.41 -18.73
CA GLN A 14 10.95 -48.76 -19.19
C GLN A 14 11.45 -48.77 -20.64
N CYS A 15 10.79 -48.06 -21.55
CA CYS A 15 11.23 -47.96 -22.94
C CYS A 15 12.60 -47.25 -23.05
N ALA A 16 12.80 -46.15 -22.32
CA ALA A 16 14.07 -45.42 -22.30
C ALA A 16 15.22 -46.28 -21.76
N ASP A 17 14.98 -47.05 -20.69
CA ASP A 17 15.98 -47.98 -20.13
C ASP A 17 16.34 -49.07 -21.13
N ARG A 18 15.35 -49.64 -21.82
CA ARG A 18 15.57 -50.67 -22.83
C ARG A 18 16.39 -50.16 -24.01
N ILE A 19 16.10 -48.95 -24.51
CA ILE A 19 16.92 -48.29 -25.54
C ILE A 19 18.35 -48.06 -25.04
N ALA A 20 18.52 -47.57 -23.81
CA ALA A 20 19.85 -47.36 -23.23
C ALA A 20 20.64 -48.67 -23.07
N GLN A 21 19.98 -49.79 -22.73
CA GLN A 21 20.61 -51.12 -22.70
C GLN A 21 21.01 -51.60 -24.09
N LEU A 22 20.15 -51.44 -25.10
CA LEU A 22 20.43 -51.79 -26.49
C LEU A 22 21.60 -50.97 -27.05
N CYS A 23 21.61 -49.65 -26.83
CA CYS A 23 22.73 -48.81 -27.25
C CYS A 23 24.04 -49.21 -26.55
N ARG A 24 24.03 -49.50 -25.24
CA ARG A 24 25.22 -50.01 -24.52
C ARG A 24 25.73 -51.32 -25.11
N TYR A 25 24.82 -52.23 -25.43
CA TYR A 25 25.16 -53.51 -26.06
C TYR A 25 25.84 -53.30 -27.42
N TYR A 26 25.28 -52.47 -28.30
CA TYR A 26 25.84 -52.23 -29.63
C TYR A 26 27.16 -51.43 -29.61
N ILE A 27 27.28 -50.46 -28.70
CA ILE A 27 28.52 -49.70 -28.49
C ILE A 27 29.62 -50.64 -27.94
N GLY A 28 29.29 -51.57 -27.05
CA GLY A 28 30.25 -52.54 -26.51
C GLY A 28 30.61 -53.68 -27.46
N ALA A 29 29.76 -53.99 -28.44
CA ALA A 29 29.97 -55.08 -29.39
C ALA A 29 30.93 -54.75 -30.55
N VAL A 30 31.17 -53.46 -30.81
CA VAL A 30 31.84 -52.93 -32.01
C VAL A 30 32.71 -51.70 -31.67
N ASP A 31 33.99 -51.71 -32.06
CA ASP A 31 34.94 -50.61 -31.78
C ASP A 31 34.66 -49.31 -32.58
N ASP A 32 34.04 -49.41 -33.76
CA ASP A 32 33.73 -48.28 -34.66
C ASP A 32 32.19 -48.14 -34.83
N TYR A 33 31.55 -47.50 -33.86
CA TYR A 33 30.08 -47.35 -33.80
C TYR A 33 29.61 -45.94 -34.26
N PRO A 34 28.40 -45.82 -34.84
CA PRO A 34 27.81 -44.55 -35.21
C PRO A 34 27.67 -43.59 -34.03
N LYS A 35 28.12 -42.34 -34.21
CA LYS A 35 28.02 -41.28 -33.19
C LYS A 35 26.59 -41.09 -32.68
N ASP A 36 25.59 -41.30 -33.54
CA ASP A 36 24.18 -41.17 -33.19
C ASP A 36 23.74 -42.19 -32.10
N LEU A 37 24.34 -43.39 -32.03
CA LEU A 37 24.03 -44.36 -30.96
C LEU A 37 24.46 -43.87 -29.58
N ARG A 38 25.59 -43.14 -29.52
CA ARG A 38 26.04 -42.50 -28.27
C ARG A 38 25.12 -41.34 -27.88
N SER A 39 24.68 -40.54 -28.84
CA SER A 39 23.70 -39.47 -28.59
C SER A 39 22.38 -40.04 -28.08
N ILE A 40 21.87 -41.12 -28.70
CA ILE A 40 20.66 -41.82 -28.25
C ILE A 40 20.84 -42.39 -26.84
N LEU A 41 21.98 -43.01 -26.54
CA LEU A 41 22.26 -43.51 -25.19
C LEU A 41 22.21 -42.40 -24.14
N ILE A 42 22.86 -41.26 -24.40
CA ILE A 42 22.91 -40.12 -23.50
C ILE A 42 21.50 -39.56 -23.28
N GLU A 43 20.75 -39.33 -24.37
CA GLU A 43 19.41 -38.74 -24.27
C GLU A 43 18.40 -39.68 -23.63
N ALA A 44 18.42 -40.98 -23.93
CA ALA A 44 17.56 -41.96 -23.29
C ALA A 44 17.86 -42.09 -21.78
N SER A 45 19.15 -42.09 -21.41
CA SER A 45 19.56 -42.12 -20.00
C SER A 45 19.15 -40.86 -19.25
N PHE A 46 19.25 -39.68 -19.89
CA PHE A 46 18.80 -38.43 -19.29
C PHE A 46 17.28 -38.39 -19.13
N LEU A 47 16.54 -38.77 -20.18
CA LEU A 47 15.08 -38.79 -20.15
C LEU A 47 14.58 -39.71 -19.02
N LYS A 48 15.21 -40.88 -18.86
CA LYS A 48 14.96 -41.79 -17.74
C LYS A 48 15.14 -41.09 -16.39
N ALA A 49 16.32 -40.51 -16.14
CA ALA A 49 16.63 -39.84 -14.87
C ALA A 49 15.66 -38.68 -14.57
N LEU A 50 15.30 -37.90 -15.59
CA LEU A 50 14.35 -36.79 -15.44
C LEU A 50 12.93 -37.29 -15.10
N LEU A 51 12.48 -38.39 -15.71
CA LEU A 51 11.19 -38.98 -15.41
C LEU A 51 11.15 -39.71 -14.06
N GLU A 52 12.27 -40.26 -13.60
CA GLU A 52 12.42 -40.79 -12.24
C GLU A 52 12.31 -39.66 -11.20
N SER A 53 12.95 -38.51 -11.44
CA SER A 53 12.78 -37.31 -10.61
C SER A 53 11.34 -36.81 -10.61
N LEU A 54 10.68 -36.77 -11.77
CA LEU A 54 9.27 -36.41 -11.88
C LEU A 54 8.37 -37.37 -11.10
N LYS A 55 8.63 -38.67 -11.19
CA LYS A 55 7.89 -39.69 -10.45
C LYS A 55 8.03 -39.49 -8.93
N PHE A 56 9.24 -39.23 -8.46
CA PHE A 56 9.49 -38.94 -7.05
C PHE A 56 8.66 -37.76 -6.56
N LEU A 57 8.63 -36.65 -7.32
CA LEU A 57 7.82 -35.47 -6.97
C LEU A 57 6.32 -35.77 -6.91
N ILE A 58 5.80 -36.51 -7.89
CA ILE A 58 4.37 -36.91 -7.92
C ILE A 58 4.02 -37.79 -6.72
N ASP A 59 4.89 -38.73 -6.36
CA ASP A 59 4.68 -39.62 -5.22
C ASP A 59 4.72 -38.85 -3.88
N CYS A 60 5.39 -37.69 -3.80
CA CYS A 60 5.43 -36.82 -2.63
C CYS A 60 4.22 -35.86 -2.50
N GLU A 61 3.74 -35.28 -3.60
CA GLU A 61 2.77 -34.16 -3.58
C GLU A 61 1.29 -34.57 -3.58
N GLY A 62 0.96 -35.82 -3.93
CA GLY A 62 -0.43 -36.24 -4.09
C GLY A 62 -1.15 -35.60 -5.29
N SER A 63 -2.39 -36.02 -5.53
CA SER A 63 -3.16 -35.91 -6.78
C SER A 63 -3.48 -34.51 -7.36
N SER A 64 -2.93 -33.40 -6.84
CA SER A 64 -3.42 -32.03 -7.13
C SER A 64 -2.34 -31.01 -7.55
N SER A 65 -1.30 -31.39 -8.29
CA SER A 65 -0.35 -30.41 -8.83
C SER A 65 -0.77 -29.86 -10.22
N PRO A 66 -0.63 -28.56 -10.48
CA PRO A 66 -0.86 -27.95 -11.79
C PRO A 66 0.16 -28.42 -12.84
N MET A 67 1.35 -28.87 -12.40
CA MET A 67 2.31 -29.59 -13.24
C MET A 67 1.67 -30.84 -13.88
N LEU A 68 0.91 -31.65 -13.13
CA LEU A 68 0.24 -32.85 -13.67
C LEU A 68 -0.78 -32.52 -14.77
N LYS A 69 -1.48 -31.37 -14.66
CA LYS A 69 -2.41 -30.91 -15.72
C LYS A 69 -1.68 -30.48 -16.98
N THR A 70 -0.50 -29.88 -16.84
CA THR A 70 0.32 -29.40 -17.97
C THR A 70 1.00 -30.54 -18.71
N LEU A 71 1.41 -31.59 -17.97
CA LEU A 71 2.17 -32.72 -18.53
C LEU A 71 1.30 -33.90 -18.99
N GLY A 72 0.12 -34.09 -18.38
CA GLY A 72 -0.66 -35.35 -18.45
C GLY A 72 -1.85 -35.41 -19.42
N GLY A 73 -1.98 -34.49 -20.38
CA GLY A 73 -3.02 -34.56 -21.42
C GLY A 73 -2.77 -35.68 -22.45
N GLU A 74 -3.79 -36.12 -23.19
CA GLU A 74 -3.67 -37.13 -24.26
C GLU A 74 -2.70 -36.71 -25.40
N GLU A 75 -2.53 -35.41 -25.59
CA GLU A 75 -1.55 -34.76 -26.48
C GLU A 75 -0.46 -34.01 -25.70
N GLY A 76 -0.25 -34.35 -24.43
CA GLY A 76 0.74 -33.72 -23.56
C GLY A 76 2.18 -34.21 -23.79
N PRO A 77 3.19 -33.51 -23.25
CA PRO A 77 4.60 -33.88 -23.41
C PRO A 77 4.94 -35.33 -23.00
N LEU A 78 4.23 -35.90 -22.01
CA LEU A 78 4.46 -37.29 -21.58
C LEU A 78 3.91 -38.31 -22.59
N ALA A 79 2.74 -38.04 -23.18
CA ALA A 79 2.15 -38.88 -24.22
C ALA A 79 3.01 -38.83 -25.51
N TRP A 80 3.49 -37.64 -25.89
CA TRP A 80 4.43 -37.47 -26.99
C TRP A 80 5.76 -38.18 -26.74
N CYS A 81 6.37 -38.00 -25.56
CA CYS A 81 7.56 -38.76 -25.17
C CYS A 81 7.34 -40.27 -25.29
N HIS A 82 6.19 -40.79 -24.86
CA HIS A 82 5.90 -42.21 -24.98
C HIS A 82 5.84 -42.70 -26.43
N ARG A 83 5.15 -41.97 -27.31
CA ARG A 83 5.08 -42.29 -28.74
C ARG A 83 6.46 -42.24 -29.39
N THR A 84 7.20 -41.14 -29.19
CA THR A 84 8.51 -40.92 -29.81
C THR A 84 9.56 -41.91 -29.31
N VAL A 85 9.58 -42.24 -28.01
CA VAL A 85 10.51 -43.23 -27.44
C VAL A 85 10.17 -44.63 -27.93
N ARG A 86 8.90 -45.02 -28.03
CA ARG A 86 8.54 -46.32 -28.63
C ARG A 86 8.89 -46.39 -30.11
N GLU A 87 8.70 -45.31 -30.85
CA GLU A 87 9.09 -45.25 -32.26
C GLU A 87 10.61 -45.37 -32.41
N LEU A 88 11.38 -44.74 -31.51
CA LEU A 88 12.83 -44.90 -31.45
C LEU A 88 13.24 -46.34 -31.06
N GLU A 89 12.54 -46.97 -30.12
CA GLU A 89 12.73 -48.38 -29.75
C GLU A 89 12.51 -49.30 -30.96
N SER A 90 11.50 -49.02 -31.80
CA SER A 90 11.20 -49.79 -33.01
C SER A 90 12.30 -49.76 -34.08
N LEU A 91 13.22 -48.79 -33.99
CA LEU A 91 14.40 -48.73 -34.85
C LEU A 91 15.45 -49.78 -34.48
N PHE A 92 15.33 -50.42 -33.32
CA PHE A 92 16.18 -51.53 -32.89
C PHE A 92 15.49 -52.88 -33.11
N PRO A 93 16.23 -53.95 -33.49
CA PRO A 93 15.66 -55.28 -33.60
C PRO A 93 15.26 -55.84 -32.22
N ALA A 94 14.17 -56.61 -32.18
CA ALA A 94 13.55 -57.10 -30.94
C ALA A 94 14.45 -58.03 -30.09
N THR A 95 15.46 -58.66 -30.70
CA THR A 95 16.45 -59.52 -30.04
C THR A 95 17.86 -59.12 -30.45
N PRO A 96 18.75 -58.76 -29.50
CA PRO A 96 20.15 -58.49 -29.82
C PRO A 96 20.83 -59.79 -30.30
N PRO A 97 21.67 -59.73 -31.35
CA PRO A 97 22.30 -60.94 -31.91
C PRO A 97 23.28 -61.57 -30.93
N GLN A 98 23.35 -62.90 -30.84
CA GLN A 98 24.43 -63.55 -30.07
C GLN A 98 25.74 -63.47 -30.85
N VAL A 99 26.61 -62.53 -30.48
CA VAL A 99 27.94 -62.41 -31.09
C VAL A 99 28.86 -63.45 -30.47
N THR A 100 29.33 -64.42 -31.27
CA THR A 100 30.36 -65.37 -30.83
C THR A 100 31.73 -64.67 -30.72
N PRO A 101 32.50 -64.89 -29.64
CA PRO A 101 33.72 -64.10 -29.37
C PRO A 101 34.81 -64.18 -30.45
N ASN A 102 34.79 -65.21 -31.29
CA ASN A 102 35.90 -65.59 -32.19
C ASN A 102 35.80 -65.08 -33.65
N SER A 103 34.97 -64.08 -33.95
CA SER A 103 34.79 -63.56 -35.32
C SER A 103 35.64 -62.33 -35.63
N ASN A 104 36.20 -62.26 -36.85
CA ASN A 104 37.02 -61.15 -37.36
C ASN A 104 36.33 -59.77 -37.22
N ARG A 105 37.08 -58.75 -36.76
CA ARG A 105 36.57 -57.39 -36.45
C ARG A 105 35.70 -56.77 -37.55
N GLY A 106 36.16 -56.79 -38.81
CA GLY A 106 35.41 -56.24 -39.95
C GLY A 106 34.15 -57.03 -40.33
N ARG A 107 34.10 -58.33 -40.02
CA ARG A 107 32.89 -59.16 -40.20
C ARG A 107 31.85 -58.86 -39.12
N ARG A 108 32.26 -58.66 -37.86
CA ARG A 108 31.36 -58.27 -36.76
C ARG A 108 30.67 -56.95 -37.05
N LEU A 109 31.42 -55.94 -37.48
CA LEU A 109 30.87 -54.64 -37.87
C LEU A 109 29.85 -54.77 -39.01
N LYS A 110 30.16 -55.51 -40.09
CA LYS A 110 29.23 -55.73 -41.21
C LYS A 110 27.96 -56.50 -40.82
N LEU A 111 28.07 -57.49 -39.93
CA LEU A 111 26.94 -58.30 -39.46
C LEU A 111 25.99 -57.47 -38.58
N VAL A 112 26.56 -56.73 -37.63
CA VAL A 112 25.81 -55.86 -36.72
C VAL A 112 25.16 -54.70 -37.49
N MET A 113 25.90 -54.04 -38.40
CA MET A 113 25.36 -52.92 -39.21
C MET A 113 24.36 -53.37 -40.27
N GLY A 114 24.58 -54.55 -40.88
CA GLY A 114 23.66 -55.14 -41.84
C GLY A 114 22.31 -55.54 -41.22
N GLN A 115 22.31 -56.00 -39.96
CA GLN A 115 21.08 -56.34 -39.23
C GLN A 115 20.37 -55.13 -38.62
N LEU A 116 21.12 -54.11 -38.16
CA LEU A 116 20.53 -52.84 -37.73
C LEU A 116 19.96 -52.03 -38.90
N ALA A 117 20.47 -52.26 -40.12
CA ALA A 117 20.22 -51.41 -41.29
C ALA A 117 20.40 -49.90 -40.96
N TRP A 118 21.35 -49.61 -40.07
CA TRP A 118 21.52 -48.29 -39.43
C TRP A 118 21.64 -47.12 -40.43
N PRO A 119 22.37 -47.25 -41.55
CA PRO A 119 22.48 -46.16 -42.54
C PRO A 119 21.12 -45.70 -43.11
N PHE A 120 20.12 -46.59 -43.15
CA PHE A 120 18.77 -46.27 -43.63
C PHE A 120 17.84 -45.75 -42.53
N ARG A 121 18.23 -45.91 -41.25
CA ARG A 121 17.45 -45.50 -40.08
C ARG A 121 18.00 -44.24 -39.39
N GLN A 122 19.20 -43.81 -39.76
CA GLN A 122 19.92 -42.70 -39.13
C GLN A 122 19.15 -41.38 -39.15
N GLU A 123 18.56 -41.01 -40.30
CA GLU A 123 17.84 -39.75 -40.43
C GLU A 123 16.58 -39.73 -39.56
N LYS A 124 15.82 -40.83 -39.58
CA LYS A 124 14.64 -40.98 -38.72
C LYS A 124 15.02 -40.95 -37.23
N ALA A 125 16.12 -41.58 -36.84
CA ALA A 125 16.61 -41.55 -35.46
C ALA A 125 16.98 -40.12 -35.01
N ARG A 126 17.56 -39.29 -35.89
CA ARG A 126 17.87 -37.88 -35.58
C ARG A 126 16.63 -37.03 -35.37
N VAL A 127 15.60 -37.20 -36.20
CA VAL A 127 14.32 -36.50 -36.05
C VAL A 127 13.66 -36.86 -34.71
N LEU A 128 13.61 -38.15 -34.37
CA LEU A 128 13.07 -38.62 -33.10
C LEU A 128 13.89 -38.12 -31.89
N LEU A 129 15.22 -38.06 -32.02
CA LEU A 129 16.10 -37.52 -30.98
C LEU A 129 15.82 -36.04 -30.73
N ALA A 130 15.65 -35.24 -31.79
CA ALA A 130 15.32 -33.82 -31.67
C ALA A 130 13.96 -33.59 -30.97
N GLN A 131 12.96 -34.41 -31.30
CA GLN A 131 11.65 -34.39 -30.61
C GLN A 131 11.78 -34.76 -29.13
N ILE A 132 12.56 -35.79 -28.79
CA ILE A 132 12.85 -36.15 -27.38
C ILE A 132 13.50 -34.97 -26.65
N GLN A 133 14.48 -34.30 -27.26
CA GLN A 133 15.15 -33.14 -26.68
C GLN A 133 14.19 -31.97 -26.42
N GLN A 134 13.26 -31.70 -27.34
CA GLN A 134 12.25 -30.66 -27.17
C GLN A 134 11.32 -30.96 -25.98
N HIS A 135 10.74 -32.16 -25.94
CA HIS A 135 9.82 -32.54 -24.85
C HIS A 135 10.53 -32.63 -23.50
N LYS A 136 11.78 -33.10 -23.47
CA LYS A 136 12.67 -33.06 -22.30
C LYS A 136 12.84 -31.63 -21.78
N GLY A 137 13.07 -30.65 -22.66
CA GLY A 137 13.14 -29.23 -22.30
C GLY A 137 11.87 -28.73 -21.60
N THR A 138 10.70 -29.09 -22.14
CA THR A 138 9.40 -28.76 -21.53
C THR A 138 9.22 -29.41 -20.15
N ILE A 139 9.53 -30.70 -20.01
CA ILE A 139 9.38 -31.40 -18.72
C ILE A 139 10.36 -30.83 -17.69
N SER A 140 11.59 -30.50 -18.09
CA SER A 140 12.59 -29.88 -17.21
C SER A 140 12.16 -28.50 -16.71
N LEU A 141 11.53 -27.69 -17.58
CA LEU A 141 10.97 -26.40 -17.20
C LEU A 141 9.78 -26.55 -16.24
N ALA A 142 8.91 -27.54 -16.47
CA ALA A 142 7.79 -27.84 -15.58
C ALA A 142 8.26 -28.22 -14.16
N ILE A 143 9.22 -29.16 -14.06
CA ILE A 143 9.84 -29.54 -12.78
C ILE A 143 10.49 -28.34 -12.09
N SER A 144 11.25 -27.53 -12.84
CA SER A 144 11.92 -26.34 -12.28
C SER A 144 10.92 -25.28 -11.80
N SER A 145 9.80 -25.13 -12.51
CA SER A 145 8.72 -24.22 -12.14
C SER A 145 8.00 -24.68 -10.87
N GLU A 146 7.76 -25.98 -10.71
CA GLU A 146 7.15 -26.53 -9.50
C GLU A 146 8.10 -26.41 -8.30
N ALA A 147 9.37 -26.78 -8.46
CA ALA A 147 10.37 -26.58 -7.40
C ALA A 147 10.49 -25.11 -6.97
N LEU A 148 10.41 -24.16 -7.90
CA LEU A 148 10.37 -22.72 -7.58
C LEU A 148 9.10 -22.31 -6.83
N ARG A 149 7.96 -22.97 -7.11
CA ARG A 149 6.72 -22.77 -6.38
C ARG A 149 6.82 -23.33 -4.96
N ASP A 150 7.33 -24.55 -4.78
CA ASP A 150 7.52 -25.15 -3.45
C ASP A 150 8.50 -24.32 -2.61
N ILE A 151 9.59 -23.84 -3.21
CA ILE A 151 10.53 -22.95 -2.51
C ILE A 151 9.85 -21.62 -2.12
N LYS A 152 8.88 -21.12 -2.90
CA LYS A 152 8.09 -19.96 -2.51
C LYS A 152 7.11 -20.30 -1.39
N GLU A 153 6.49 -21.47 -1.43
CA GLU A 153 5.55 -21.96 -0.41
C GLU A 153 6.27 -22.21 0.92
N ILE A 154 7.42 -22.89 0.92
CA ILE A 154 8.29 -23.05 2.09
C ILE A 154 8.76 -21.70 2.63
N ARG A 155 9.16 -20.75 1.76
CA ARG A 155 9.50 -19.39 2.20
C ARG A 155 8.31 -18.65 2.80
N PHE A 156 7.11 -18.89 2.29
CA PHE A 156 5.88 -18.36 2.84
C PHE A 156 5.59 -18.95 4.22
N ASP A 157 5.72 -20.27 4.39
CA ASP A 157 5.54 -20.96 5.67
C ASP A 157 6.57 -20.53 6.72
N LEU A 158 7.83 -20.38 6.31
CA LEU A 158 8.89 -19.81 7.17
C LEU A 158 8.62 -18.34 7.51
N GLY A 159 8.05 -17.57 6.57
CA GLY A 159 7.64 -16.18 6.78
C GLY A 159 6.40 -16.04 7.66
N ALA A 160 5.53 -17.06 7.70
CA ALA A 160 4.32 -17.11 8.51
C ALA A 160 4.57 -17.47 9.98
N VAL A 161 5.81 -17.82 10.35
CA VAL A 161 6.19 -17.96 11.75
C VAL A 161 6.15 -16.56 12.39
N CYS A 162 5.11 -16.33 13.18
CA CYS A 162 5.06 -15.18 14.06
C CYS A 162 5.38 -15.64 15.49
N ARG A 163 6.31 -14.95 16.15
CA ARG A 163 6.57 -15.17 17.56
C ARG A 163 5.42 -14.60 18.39
N MET A 164 4.87 -15.42 19.27
CA MET A 164 4.11 -14.91 20.40
C MET A 164 5.11 -14.37 21.41
N LEU A 165 5.02 -13.07 21.69
CA LEU A 165 5.88 -12.39 22.64
C LEU A 165 5.04 -11.84 23.78
N SER A 166 5.69 -11.48 24.89
CA SER A 166 5.01 -10.73 25.93
C SER A 166 4.50 -9.38 25.39
N GLY A 167 3.52 -8.79 26.07
CA GLY A 167 2.98 -7.48 25.67
C GLY A 167 4.04 -6.38 25.65
N SER A 168 4.97 -6.40 26.62
CA SER A 168 6.07 -5.45 26.71
C SER A 168 7.10 -5.63 25.58
N GLU A 169 7.49 -6.86 25.25
CA GLU A 169 8.40 -7.13 24.13
C GLU A 169 7.79 -6.74 22.79
N THR A 170 6.52 -7.10 22.57
CA THR A 170 5.78 -6.68 21.36
C THR A 170 5.77 -5.16 21.26
N SER A 171 5.47 -4.47 22.36
CA SER A 171 5.46 -3.01 22.39
C SER A 171 6.83 -2.42 22.08
N ASN A 172 7.92 -2.96 22.64
CA ASN A 172 9.27 -2.47 22.40
C ASN A 172 9.69 -2.58 20.93
N ILE A 173 9.36 -3.69 20.28
CA ILE A 173 9.65 -3.90 18.85
C ILE A 173 8.80 -2.96 17.99
N CYS A 174 7.51 -2.84 18.32
CA CYS A 174 6.58 -1.97 17.63
C CYS A 174 6.98 -0.50 17.73
N THR A 175 7.38 -0.04 18.91
CA THR A 175 7.89 1.32 19.13
C THR A 175 9.24 1.55 18.44
N TRP A 176 10.11 0.54 18.36
CA TRP A 176 11.38 0.66 17.63
C TRP A 176 11.18 0.76 16.11
N VAL A 177 10.23 0.03 15.54
CA VAL A 177 9.96 0.09 14.10
C VAL A 177 9.22 1.37 13.72
N GLU A 178 8.46 1.96 14.64
CA GLU A 178 7.80 3.25 14.45
C GLU A 178 8.83 4.39 14.46
N GLN A 179 8.85 5.18 13.39
CA GLN A 179 9.58 6.46 13.34
C GLN A 179 8.64 7.66 13.26
N THR A 180 7.36 7.42 13.02
CA THR A 180 6.34 8.46 12.82
C THR A 180 5.05 8.00 13.49
N ASN A 181 4.42 8.89 14.26
CA ASN A 181 3.18 8.61 14.99
C ASN A 181 2.05 9.56 14.56
N PRO A 182 1.09 9.09 13.74
CA PRO A 182 -0.01 9.91 13.24
C PRO A 182 -1.16 10.10 14.25
N SER A 183 -1.05 9.61 15.50
CA SER A 183 -2.17 9.57 16.45
C SER A 183 -2.67 10.95 16.85
N GLU A 184 -1.80 11.96 16.91
CA GLU A 184 -2.21 13.33 17.22
C GLU A 184 -3.13 13.93 16.16
N ILE A 185 -2.96 13.53 14.89
CA ILE A 185 -3.81 13.98 13.78
C ILE A 185 -5.18 13.33 13.90
N LEU A 186 -5.24 12.03 14.20
CA LEU A 186 -6.50 11.35 14.47
C LEU A 186 -7.23 12.03 15.63
N ASN A 187 -6.54 12.32 16.74
CA ASN A 187 -7.14 12.98 17.90
C ASN A 187 -7.71 14.36 17.55
N ARG A 188 -6.97 15.17 16.78
CA ARG A 188 -7.47 16.47 16.27
C ARG A 188 -8.66 16.30 15.34
N ALA A 189 -8.60 15.37 14.40
CA ALA A 189 -9.68 15.09 13.47
C ALA A 189 -10.95 14.54 14.17
N VAL A 190 -10.80 13.90 15.32
CA VAL A 190 -11.91 13.49 16.19
C VAL A 190 -12.46 14.68 16.98
N ALA A 191 -11.60 15.60 17.43
CA ALA A 191 -12.02 16.82 18.13
C ALA A 191 -12.75 17.80 17.18
N ASP A 192 -12.34 17.87 15.92
CA ASP A 192 -12.96 18.71 14.89
C ASP A 192 -14.24 18.09 14.29
N TYR A 193 -14.58 16.86 14.68
CA TYR A 193 -15.77 16.17 14.18
C TYR A 193 -17.05 16.76 14.79
N GLU A 194 -17.99 17.15 13.94
CA GLU A 194 -19.32 17.61 14.35
C GLU A 194 -20.36 16.48 14.26
N GLU A 195 -21.20 16.35 15.28
CA GLU A 195 -22.10 15.20 15.39
C GLU A 195 -23.14 15.13 14.26
N GLY A 196 -23.23 13.94 13.66
CA GLY A 196 -24.12 13.65 12.53
C GLY A 196 -23.76 14.39 11.24
N THR A 197 -22.49 14.75 11.08
CA THR A 197 -21.85 14.97 9.77
C THR A 197 -21.14 13.69 9.33
N GLY A 198 -20.86 13.54 8.03
CA GLY A 198 -20.14 12.39 7.47
C GLY A 198 -20.99 11.14 7.28
N ASP A 199 -22.18 11.05 7.87
CA ASP A 199 -23.10 9.89 7.80
C ASP A 199 -23.51 9.50 6.38
N TRP A 200 -23.37 10.41 5.42
CA TRP A 200 -23.65 10.12 4.03
C TRP A 200 -22.72 9.05 3.45
N ILE A 201 -21.46 8.97 3.90
CA ILE A 201 -20.47 8.01 3.35
C ILE A 201 -20.95 6.58 3.53
N VAL A 202 -21.50 6.23 4.69
CA VAL A 202 -21.93 4.85 4.98
C VAL A 202 -23.17 4.43 4.18
N ARG A 203 -23.89 5.40 3.62
CA ARG A 203 -25.10 5.17 2.82
C ARG A 203 -24.78 4.93 1.36
N THR A 204 -23.58 5.32 0.90
CA THR A 204 -23.23 5.24 -0.51
C THR A 204 -23.03 3.79 -0.98
N PRO A 205 -23.28 3.50 -2.27
CA PRO A 205 -22.97 2.21 -2.86
C PRO A 205 -21.49 1.83 -2.71
N GLU A 206 -20.59 2.79 -2.90
CA GLU A 206 -19.14 2.60 -2.87
C GLU A 206 -18.67 2.12 -1.49
N TRP A 207 -19.18 2.71 -0.41
CA TRP A 207 -18.90 2.24 0.95
C TRP A 207 -19.44 0.84 1.20
N LYS A 208 -20.67 0.55 0.75
CA LYS A 208 -21.29 -0.77 0.93
C LYS A 208 -20.52 -1.87 0.19
N ILE A 209 -20.09 -1.57 -1.04
CA ILE A 209 -19.20 -2.42 -1.85
C ILE A 209 -17.88 -2.64 -1.11
N TRP A 210 -17.27 -1.54 -0.64
CA TRP A 210 -16.02 -1.60 0.09
C TRP A 210 -16.14 -2.39 1.39
N MET A 211 -17.24 -2.32 2.14
CA MET A 211 -17.45 -3.11 3.36
C MET A 211 -17.82 -4.58 3.10
N ASN A 212 -18.33 -4.91 1.91
CA ASN A 212 -18.86 -6.24 1.60
C ASN A 212 -17.73 -7.27 1.49
N PRO A 213 -17.69 -8.32 2.35
CA PRO A 213 -16.69 -9.38 2.30
C PRO A 213 -16.45 -10.02 0.94
N ASN A 214 -17.52 -10.21 0.19
CA ASN A 214 -17.54 -11.04 -1.00
C ASN A 214 -17.32 -10.23 -2.28
N ASP A 215 -17.20 -8.91 -2.18
CA ASP A 215 -16.91 -8.06 -3.34
C ASP A 215 -15.41 -8.03 -3.61
N SER A 216 -15.04 -8.17 -4.89
CA SER A 216 -13.65 -8.14 -5.36
C SER A 216 -13.04 -6.75 -5.31
N ARG A 217 -13.86 -5.69 -5.26
CA ARG A 217 -13.39 -4.31 -5.11
C ARG A 217 -13.01 -4.05 -3.66
N ARG A 218 -11.70 -3.95 -3.42
CA ARG A 218 -11.10 -3.76 -2.09
C ARG A 218 -10.61 -2.33 -1.83
N GLY A 219 -10.51 -1.50 -2.88
CA GLY A 219 -10.07 -0.11 -2.79
C GLY A 219 -11.24 0.87 -2.85
N LEU A 220 -11.23 1.86 -1.97
CA LEU A 220 -12.11 3.03 -1.98
C LEU A 220 -11.25 4.30 -1.95
N TRP A 221 -11.42 5.17 -2.93
CA TRP A 221 -10.65 6.40 -3.07
C TRP A 221 -11.54 7.62 -2.87
N VAL A 222 -11.38 8.31 -1.75
CA VAL A 222 -12.13 9.53 -1.42
C VAL A 222 -11.34 10.75 -1.89
N HIS A 223 -11.87 11.48 -2.88
CA HIS A 223 -11.19 12.64 -3.46
C HIS A 223 -11.99 13.92 -3.30
N GLY A 224 -11.27 15.04 -3.17
CA GLY A 224 -11.91 16.35 -3.07
C GLY A 224 -10.93 17.50 -2.89
N ILE A 225 -11.45 18.71 -2.98
CA ILE A 225 -10.69 19.96 -2.87
C ILE A 225 -10.04 20.14 -1.47
N PRO A 226 -9.05 21.04 -1.34
CA PRO A 226 -8.46 21.39 -0.05
C PRO A 226 -9.52 21.96 0.90
N GLY A 227 -9.47 21.59 2.18
CA GLY A 227 -10.44 22.06 3.17
C GLY A 227 -11.85 21.46 3.05
N ALA A 228 -12.05 20.44 2.22
CA ALA A 228 -13.33 19.71 2.09
C ALA A 228 -13.65 18.76 3.26
N GLY A 229 -12.81 18.68 4.30
CA GLY A 229 -13.06 17.84 5.47
C GLY A 229 -12.68 16.35 5.31
N LYS A 230 -11.84 16.01 4.33
CA LYS A 230 -11.40 14.61 4.07
C LYS A 230 -10.79 13.93 5.31
N THR A 231 -9.91 14.61 6.03
CA THR A 231 -9.26 14.09 7.25
C THR A 231 -10.26 13.80 8.38
N VAL A 232 -11.26 14.67 8.56
CA VAL A 232 -12.37 14.45 9.51
C VAL A 232 -13.27 13.31 9.04
N LEU A 233 -13.50 13.19 7.73
CA LEU A 233 -14.25 12.05 7.18
C LEU A 233 -13.47 10.73 7.32
N ALA A 234 -12.15 10.74 7.23
CA ALA A 234 -11.30 9.58 7.47
C ALA A 234 -11.37 9.13 8.94
N SER A 235 -11.35 10.07 9.90
CA SER A 235 -11.54 9.73 11.32
C SER A 235 -12.92 9.12 11.59
N TYR A 236 -13.97 9.67 10.96
CA TYR A 236 -15.31 9.10 10.98
C TYR A 236 -15.34 7.68 10.39
N ALA A 237 -14.71 7.45 9.24
CA ALA A 237 -14.64 6.14 8.60
C ALA A 237 -13.95 5.10 9.50
N ILE A 238 -12.84 5.46 10.15
CA ILE A 238 -12.15 4.61 11.14
C ILE A 238 -13.11 4.23 12.28
N ARG A 239 -13.83 5.21 12.84
CA ARG A 239 -14.81 4.98 13.91
C ARG A 239 -15.91 4.01 13.46
N GLU A 240 -16.46 4.19 12.27
CA GLU A 240 -17.53 3.33 11.74
C GLU A 240 -17.07 1.91 11.42
N VAL A 241 -15.84 1.75 10.91
CA VAL A 241 -15.23 0.43 10.73
C VAL A 241 -15.08 -0.25 12.09
N ILE A 242 -14.45 0.40 13.07
CA ILE A 242 -14.27 -0.16 14.42
C ILE A 242 -15.62 -0.54 15.05
N ARG A 243 -16.64 0.32 14.91
CA ARG A 243 -18.00 0.05 15.39
C ARG A 243 -18.59 -1.20 14.72
N THR A 244 -18.35 -1.40 13.43
CA THR A 244 -18.80 -2.58 12.70
C THR A 244 -18.07 -3.84 13.18
N LEU A 245 -16.75 -3.76 13.40
CA LEU A 245 -15.92 -4.89 13.85
C LEU A 245 -16.19 -5.36 15.28
N ARG A 246 -16.85 -4.53 16.10
CA ARG A 246 -17.28 -4.91 17.46
C ARG A 246 -18.55 -5.76 17.49
N ARG A 247 -19.26 -5.91 16.37
CA ARG A 247 -20.48 -6.71 16.31
C ARG A 247 -20.15 -8.21 16.43
N PRO A 248 -21.01 -9.02 17.06
CA PRO A 248 -20.82 -10.46 17.07
C PRO A 248 -20.80 -11.04 15.65
N ASN A 249 -20.02 -12.09 15.42
CA ASN A 249 -19.85 -12.82 14.15
C ASN A 249 -19.02 -12.13 13.03
N THR A 250 -18.23 -11.09 13.31
CA THR A 250 -17.37 -10.43 12.30
C THR A 250 -16.00 -11.07 12.10
N GLY A 251 -15.77 -12.26 12.67
CA GLY A 251 -14.49 -12.95 12.61
C GLY A 251 -13.34 -12.16 13.26
N LYS A 252 -12.12 -12.67 13.16
CA LYS A 252 -10.93 -11.96 13.65
C LYS A 252 -10.50 -10.88 12.66
N SER A 253 -11.12 -9.70 12.76
CA SER A 253 -10.86 -8.55 11.87
C SER A 253 -10.18 -7.38 12.61
N ILE A 254 -9.47 -6.52 11.88
CA ILE A 254 -8.78 -5.33 12.44
C ILE A 254 -9.01 -4.07 11.58
N CYS A 255 -8.98 -2.91 12.21
CA CYS A 255 -8.88 -1.60 11.57
C CYS A 255 -7.53 -0.97 11.92
N ALA A 256 -6.76 -0.56 10.91
CA ALA A 256 -5.54 0.21 11.04
C ALA A 256 -5.66 1.49 10.21
N TYR A 257 -4.89 2.51 10.57
CA TYR A 257 -4.89 3.79 9.86
C TYR A 257 -3.50 4.38 9.75
N TYR A 258 -3.29 5.32 8.82
CA TYR A 258 -2.13 6.20 8.73
C TYR A 258 -2.56 7.56 8.17
N TYR A 259 -1.92 8.64 8.60
CA TYR A 259 -2.16 9.99 8.10
C TYR A 259 -0.84 10.52 7.56
N CYS A 260 -0.77 10.78 6.25
CA CYS A 260 0.38 11.43 5.63
C CYS A 260 0.45 12.89 6.06
N GLN A 261 1.67 13.43 6.18
CA GLN A 261 1.86 14.84 6.53
C GLN A 261 2.89 15.51 5.64
N HIS A 262 2.48 16.57 4.97
CA HIS A 262 3.38 17.36 4.14
C HIS A 262 4.51 17.99 4.96
N ALA A 263 4.23 18.30 6.24
CA ALA A 263 5.19 18.89 7.15
C ALA A 263 6.44 18.04 7.37
N HIS A 264 6.37 16.71 7.20
CA HIS A 264 7.53 15.83 7.29
C HIS A 264 8.49 16.00 6.12
N ASN A 265 8.01 16.51 4.98
CA ASN A 265 8.79 16.65 3.75
C ASN A 265 9.53 15.35 3.37
N GLN A 266 8.85 14.20 3.52
CA GLN A 266 9.43 12.87 3.36
C GLN A 266 8.55 11.93 2.54
N ASP A 267 9.12 10.79 2.15
CA ASP A 267 8.40 9.70 1.52
C ASP A 267 7.64 8.91 2.60
N GLU A 268 6.31 9.02 2.58
CA GLU A 268 5.43 8.43 3.59
C GLU A 268 5.22 6.92 3.38
N SER A 269 5.73 6.31 2.30
CA SER A 269 5.55 4.89 1.99
C SER A 269 6.07 3.95 3.08
N THR A 270 7.30 4.18 3.54
CA THR A 270 7.95 3.36 4.55
C THR A 270 7.38 3.65 5.96
N PRO A 271 7.23 4.91 6.40
CA PRO A 271 6.53 5.25 7.64
C PRO A 271 5.12 4.64 7.74
N ALA A 272 4.30 4.75 6.68
CA ALA A 272 2.96 4.17 6.65
C ALA A 272 2.98 2.66 6.86
N LEU A 273 3.85 1.94 6.14
CA LEU A 273 3.99 0.49 6.27
C LEU A 273 4.45 0.08 7.68
N ARG A 274 5.41 0.80 8.28
CA ARG A 274 5.88 0.53 9.65
C ARG A 274 4.76 0.68 10.67
N TRP A 275 4.03 1.79 10.58
CA TRP A 275 2.91 2.08 11.46
C TRP A 275 1.76 1.07 11.31
N ILE A 276 1.41 0.69 10.08
CA ILE A 276 0.39 -0.32 9.80
C ILE A 276 0.81 -1.69 10.34
N VAL A 277 2.02 -2.15 10.01
CA VAL A 277 2.54 -3.45 10.51
C VAL A 277 2.55 -3.47 12.03
N SER A 278 2.98 -2.39 12.66
CA SER A 278 2.99 -2.24 14.12
C SER A 278 1.59 -2.37 14.75
N GLN A 279 0.57 -1.69 14.20
CA GLN A 279 -0.82 -1.83 14.67
C GLN A 279 -1.33 -3.27 14.55
N LEU A 280 -1.03 -3.95 13.44
CA LEU A 280 -1.41 -5.35 13.24
C LEU A 280 -0.69 -6.29 14.22
N CYS A 281 0.60 -6.07 14.46
CA CYS A 281 1.39 -6.84 15.43
C CYS A 281 0.82 -6.70 16.85
N ARG A 282 0.53 -5.47 17.30
CA ARG A 282 -0.05 -5.20 18.63
C ARG A 282 -1.41 -5.89 18.80
N ALA A 283 -2.29 -5.77 17.81
CA ALA A 283 -3.61 -6.39 17.86
C ALA A 283 -3.56 -7.93 17.81
N ALA A 284 -2.62 -8.49 17.03
CA ALA A 284 -2.42 -9.94 16.98
C ALA A 284 -1.67 -10.48 18.21
N LYS A 285 -1.02 -9.62 19.01
CA LYS A 285 -0.06 -9.97 20.07
C LYS A 285 1.06 -10.88 19.55
N ARG A 286 1.51 -10.59 18.33
CA ARG A 286 2.45 -11.42 17.56
C ARG A 286 3.30 -10.54 16.68
N VAL A 287 4.54 -10.97 16.43
CA VAL A 287 5.49 -10.26 15.56
C VAL A 287 6.04 -11.25 14.53
N PRO A 288 6.10 -10.91 13.22
CA PRO A 288 6.75 -11.75 12.23
C PRO A 288 8.20 -12.04 12.60
N GLU A 289 8.62 -13.30 12.49
CA GLU A 289 9.99 -13.73 12.79
C GLU A 289 11.07 -12.83 12.16
N PRO A 290 10.98 -12.45 10.87
CA PRO A 290 12.03 -11.62 10.25
C PRO A 290 12.04 -10.18 10.81
N LEU A 291 10.91 -9.67 11.30
CA LEU A 291 10.84 -8.37 11.97
C LEU A 291 11.51 -8.43 13.34
N TYR A 292 11.33 -9.54 14.08
CA TYR A 292 12.01 -9.77 15.34
C TYR A 292 13.53 -9.84 15.17
N GLU A 293 14.03 -10.57 14.16
CA GLU A 293 15.47 -10.62 13.89
C GLU A 293 16.02 -9.26 13.43
N SER A 294 15.26 -8.51 12.63
CA SER A 294 15.60 -7.13 12.26
C SER A 294 15.75 -6.24 13.51
N TYR A 295 14.86 -6.39 14.50
CA TYR A 295 14.94 -5.68 15.78
C TYR A 295 16.21 -6.07 16.57
N ARG A 296 16.53 -7.37 16.64
CA ARG A 296 17.74 -7.86 17.32
C ARG A 296 19.03 -7.31 16.70
N LEU A 297 19.06 -7.23 15.37
CA LEU A 297 20.18 -6.69 14.61
C LEU A 297 20.20 -5.16 14.54
N ARG A 298 19.16 -4.48 15.08
CA ARG A 298 18.96 -3.02 14.99
C ARG A 298 18.96 -2.50 13.55
N GLN A 299 18.44 -3.29 12.62
CA GLN A 299 18.36 -2.94 11.19
C GLN A 299 16.92 -2.66 10.79
N LEU A 300 16.62 -1.42 10.43
CA LEU A 300 15.28 -1.05 10.02
C LEU A 300 14.91 -1.70 8.68
N PRO A 301 13.73 -2.35 8.58
CA PRO A 301 13.29 -2.94 7.32
C PRO A 301 13.04 -1.89 6.24
N SER A 302 13.33 -2.27 4.99
CA SER A 302 12.94 -1.52 3.79
C SER A 302 11.44 -1.67 3.50
N ALA A 303 10.88 -0.82 2.64
CA ALA A 303 9.47 -0.95 2.19
C ALA A 303 9.13 -2.37 1.68
N LYS A 304 10.05 -2.99 0.94
CA LYS A 304 9.88 -4.37 0.45
C LYS A 304 9.83 -5.38 1.60
N GLY A 305 10.72 -5.25 2.60
CA GLY A 305 10.71 -6.11 3.79
C GLY A 305 9.44 -5.91 4.63
N LEU A 306 8.96 -4.67 4.75
CA LEU A 306 7.71 -4.37 5.46
C LEU A 306 6.49 -4.96 4.78
N LEU A 307 6.44 -4.97 3.44
CA LEU A 307 5.38 -5.66 2.70
C LEU A 307 5.37 -7.17 2.97
N GLN A 308 6.54 -7.80 3.17
CA GLN A 308 6.64 -9.21 3.57
C GLN A 308 6.18 -9.41 5.03
N HIS A 309 6.54 -8.50 5.94
CA HIS A 309 6.04 -8.53 7.32
C HIS A 309 4.53 -8.33 7.39
N LEU A 310 3.99 -7.44 6.56
CA LEU A 310 2.56 -7.20 6.42
C LEU A 310 1.83 -8.47 5.96
N GLU A 311 2.34 -9.13 4.91
CA GLU A 311 1.81 -10.40 4.43
C GLU A 311 1.77 -11.47 5.53
N SER A 312 2.86 -11.62 6.28
CA SER A 312 2.96 -12.57 7.40
C SER A 312 1.91 -12.29 8.49
N ILE A 313 1.84 -11.06 8.99
CA ILE A 313 0.93 -10.73 10.10
C ILE A 313 -0.55 -10.77 9.68
N LEU A 314 -0.87 -10.53 8.40
CA LEU A 314 -2.22 -10.70 7.84
C LEU A 314 -2.73 -12.15 7.92
N GLY A 315 -1.84 -13.13 8.05
CA GLY A 315 -2.21 -14.53 8.32
C GLY A 315 -3.09 -14.69 9.56
N HIS A 316 -2.96 -13.79 10.54
CA HIS A 316 -3.68 -13.83 11.82
C HIS A 316 -5.03 -13.13 11.84
N PHE A 317 -5.46 -12.57 10.71
CA PHE A 317 -6.73 -11.91 10.56
C PHE A 317 -7.52 -12.56 9.43
N GLU A 318 -8.85 -12.56 9.54
CA GLU A 318 -9.73 -12.85 8.41
C GLU A 318 -9.77 -11.66 7.45
N ARG A 319 -9.69 -10.44 8.01
CA ARG A 319 -9.71 -9.20 7.26
C ARG A 319 -8.99 -8.07 7.99
N ALA A 320 -8.35 -7.20 7.22
CA ALA A 320 -7.80 -5.94 7.69
C ALA A 320 -8.40 -4.78 6.89
N PHE A 321 -8.96 -3.79 7.58
CA PHE A 321 -9.34 -2.51 7.01
C PHE A 321 -8.20 -1.52 7.28
N ILE A 322 -7.71 -0.88 6.22
CA ILE A 322 -6.62 0.09 6.31
C ILE A 322 -7.11 1.41 5.75
N ILE A 323 -6.92 2.50 6.48
CA ILE A 323 -7.27 3.85 6.06
C ILE A 323 -5.98 4.66 5.93
N ILE A 324 -5.70 5.23 4.75
CA ILE A 324 -4.56 6.14 4.53
C ILE A 324 -5.11 7.51 4.15
N ASP A 325 -4.95 8.50 5.02
CA ASP A 325 -5.39 9.87 4.77
C ASP A 325 -4.30 10.69 4.09
N ALA A 326 -4.72 11.58 3.19
CA ALA A 326 -3.90 12.60 2.54
C ALA A 326 -2.71 12.06 1.75
N LEU A 327 -2.94 11.06 0.88
CA LEU A 327 -1.91 10.50 -0.02
C LEU A 327 -1.13 11.57 -0.80
N ASP A 328 -1.79 12.68 -1.15
CA ASP A 328 -1.17 13.79 -1.88
C ASP A 328 -0.06 14.52 -1.09
N GLU A 329 0.04 14.31 0.22
CA GLU A 329 1.04 14.95 1.08
C GLU A 329 2.38 14.20 1.16
N SER A 330 2.50 13.01 0.57
CA SER A 330 3.75 12.23 0.52
C SER A 330 4.76 12.76 -0.51
N GLN A 331 6.05 12.75 -0.18
CA GLN A 331 7.14 13.19 -1.07
C GLN A 331 8.32 12.19 -1.09
N SER A 332 8.44 11.24 -2.02
CA SER A 332 7.73 11.09 -3.29
C SER A 332 6.41 10.34 -3.17
N ARG A 333 5.33 10.98 -3.64
CA ARG A 333 4.00 10.39 -3.79
C ARG A 333 3.96 9.16 -4.70
N GLU A 334 4.85 9.06 -5.68
CA GLU A 334 4.91 7.92 -6.61
C GLU A 334 5.20 6.61 -5.86
N ASN A 335 6.08 6.65 -4.85
CA ASN A 335 6.44 5.47 -4.08
C ASN A 335 5.25 4.98 -3.24
N LEU A 336 4.51 5.89 -2.60
CA LEU A 336 3.31 5.54 -1.84
C LEU A 336 2.20 5.00 -2.76
N LEU A 337 1.98 5.59 -3.95
CA LEU A 337 1.09 5.05 -4.98
C LEU A 337 1.48 3.62 -5.38
N ARG A 338 2.79 3.34 -5.55
CA ARG A 338 3.30 2.00 -5.86
C ARG A 338 3.00 1.00 -4.74
N VAL A 339 3.14 1.41 -3.47
CA VAL A 339 2.76 0.59 -2.32
C VAL A 339 1.25 0.31 -2.29
N ILE A 340 0.42 1.33 -2.50
CA ILE A 340 -1.04 1.20 -2.56
C ILE A 340 -1.45 0.23 -3.68
N ARG A 341 -0.86 0.37 -4.87
CA ARG A 341 -1.08 -0.55 -6.00
C ARG A 341 -0.69 -1.98 -5.64
N ASN A 342 0.46 -2.19 -5.00
CA ASN A 342 0.87 -3.53 -4.56
C ASN A 342 -0.17 -4.14 -3.60
N ILE A 343 -0.66 -3.38 -2.63
CA ILE A 343 -1.67 -3.85 -1.66
C ILE A 343 -3.01 -4.20 -2.34
N LEU A 344 -3.42 -3.44 -3.36
CA LEU A 344 -4.71 -3.61 -4.04
C LEU A 344 -4.69 -4.61 -5.20
N CYS A 345 -3.55 -4.83 -5.85
CA CYS A 345 -3.46 -5.71 -7.02
C CYS A 345 -2.84 -7.09 -6.72
N ASP A 346 -2.02 -7.20 -5.68
CA ASP A 346 -1.36 -8.46 -5.34
C ASP A 346 -2.27 -9.36 -4.48
N THR A 347 -2.41 -10.63 -4.87
CA THR A 347 -3.26 -11.62 -4.20
C THR A 347 -2.81 -11.92 -2.77
N ARG A 348 -1.52 -11.70 -2.46
CA ARG A 348 -0.96 -11.83 -1.11
C ARG A 348 -1.65 -10.92 -0.09
N PHE A 349 -2.20 -9.80 -0.55
CA PHE A 349 -2.90 -8.82 0.28
C PHE A 349 -4.42 -8.86 0.10
N SER A 350 -4.97 -9.96 -0.41
CA SER A 350 -6.43 -10.14 -0.67
C SER A 350 -7.32 -9.90 0.56
N LYS A 351 -6.79 -10.07 1.78
CA LYS A 351 -7.48 -9.79 3.05
C LYS A 351 -7.58 -8.30 3.41
N ILE A 352 -6.83 -7.42 2.72
CA ILE A 352 -6.84 -5.99 2.97
C ILE A 352 -7.99 -5.33 2.19
N ARG A 353 -8.73 -4.45 2.88
CA ARG A 353 -9.61 -3.46 2.29
C ARG A 353 -9.05 -2.07 2.61
N LEU A 354 -8.75 -1.29 1.57
CA LEU A 354 -8.02 -0.04 1.70
C LEU A 354 -8.92 1.14 1.35
N LEU A 355 -9.02 2.12 2.23
CA LEU A 355 -9.58 3.44 1.95
C LEU A 355 -8.42 4.42 1.87
N VAL A 356 -8.37 5.22 0.81
CA VAL A 356 -7.37 6.27 0.62
C VAL A 356 -8.07 7.59 0.42
N THR A 357 -7.62 8.66 1.07
CA THR A 357 -8.07 10.02 0.76
C THR A 357 -6.99 10.80 0.03
N SER A 358 -7.38 11.70 -0.88
CA SER A 358 -6.45 12.65 -1.49
C SER A 358 -7.13 13.86 -2.12
N ARG A 359 -6.33 14.82 -2.57
CA ARG A 359 -6.73 15.74 -3.65
C ARG A 359 -6.83 15.03 -5.00
N GLU A 360 -7.59 15.61 -5.91
CA GLU A 360 -7.77 15.11 -7.28
C GLU A 360 -6.68 15.66 -8.20
N TYR A 361 -5.44 15.25 -7.95
CA TYR A 361 -4.33 15.53 -8.87
C TYR A 361 -4.29 14.49 -9.98
N ALA A 362 -4.02 14.91 -11.22
CA ALA A 362 -4.13 14.07 -12.41
C ALA A 362 -3.28 12.79 -12.36
N ASP A 363 -2.12 12.85 -11.71
CA ASP A 363 -1.24 11.69 -11.53
C ASP A 363 -1.79 10.68 -10.50
N ILE A 364 -2.45 11.14 -9.44
CA ILE A 364 -3.16 10.27 -8.49
C ILE A 364 -4.39 9.67 -9.17
N GLU A 365 -5.19 10.49 -9.84
CA GLU A 365 -6.43 10.06 -10.49
C GLU A 365 -6.17 8.94 -11.50
N ARG A 366 -5.18 9.15 -12.40
CA ARG A 366 -4.76 8.15 -13.39
C ARG A 366 -4.44 6.79 -12.76
N GLU A 367 -3.87 6.80 -11.56
CA GLU A 367 -3.46 5.59 -10.85
C GLU A 367 -4.62 4.96 -10.09
N MET A 368 -5.34 5.76 -9.30
CA MET A 368 -6.37 5.30 -8.37
C MET A 368 -7.63 4.80 -9.09
N LEU A 369 -8.03 5.39 -10.23
CA LEU A 369 -9.18 4.93 -11.01
C LEU A 369 -9.03 3.49 -11.51
N ASN A 370 -7.79 3.01 -11.67
CA ASN A 370 -7.52 1.64 -12.14
C ASN A 370 -7.60 0.60 -11.01
N ILE A 371 -7.51 1.01 -9.74
CA ILE A 371 -7.31 0.09 -8.61
C ILE A 371 -8.32 0.27 -7.47
N ALA A 372 -9.08 1.36 -7.45
CA ALA A 372 -10.03 1.70 -6.39
C ALA A 372 -11.31 2.32 -6.94
N THR A 373 -12.40 2.17 -6.20
CA THR A 373 -13.69 2.81 -6.51
C THR A 373 -13.61 4.29 -6.09
N PRO A 374 -13.83 5.27 -6.99
CA PRO A 374 -13.78 6.68 -6.63
C PRO A 374 -15.04 7.12 -5.86
N LEU A 375 -14.86 8.00 -4.88
CA LEU A 375 -15.92 8.64 -4.13
C LEU A 375 -15.62 10.13 -3.98
N SER A 376 -16.43 10.97 -4.63
CA SER A 376 -16.23 12.41 -4.64
C SER A 376 -16.83 13.10 -3.42
N MET A 377 -16.07 14.02 -2.82
CA MET A 377 -16.56 14.98 -1.83
C MET A 377 -17.41 16.10 -2.45
N SER A 378 -17.43 16.23 -3.78
CA SER A 378 -18.22 17.25 -4.47
C SER A 378 -19.67 16.76 -4.66
N ASN A 379 -20.43 16.73 -3.57
CA ASN A 379 -21.81 16.24 -3.57
C ASN A 379 -22.74 17.06 -2.66
N ALA A 380 -24.04 16.85 -2.79
CA ALA A 380 -25.06 17.61 -2.04
C ALA A 380 -25.00 17.34 -0.52
N PHE A 381 -24.63 16.13 -0.10
CA PHE A 381 -24.55 15.76 1.31
C PHE A 381 -23.43 16.51 2.03
N VAL A 382 -22.29 16.73 1.38
CA VAL A 382 -21.22 17.57 1.93
C VAL A 382 -21.69 19.01 2.12
N ARG A 383 -22.56 19.54 1.24
CA ARG A 383 -23.16 20.86 1.43
C ARG A 383 -24.08 20.91 2.64
N GLU A 384 -24.87 19.86 2.87
CA GLU A 384 -25.73 19.72 4.06
C GLU A 384 -24.89 19.63 5.34
N ASP A 385 -23.80 18.87 5.34
CA ASP A 385 -22.87 18.78 6.46
C ASP A 385 -22.24 20.15 6.79
N ILE A 386 -21.79 20.90 5.77
CA ILE A 386 -21.25 22.26 5.97
C ILE A 386 -22.30 23.17 6.61
N ARG A 387 -23.54 23.15 6.08
CA ARG A 387 -24.65 23.93 6.63
C ARG A 387 -24.92 23.56 8.09
N LYS A 388 -24.85 22.28 8.42
CA LYS A 388 -25.01 21.78 9.80
C LYS A 388 -23.93 22.32 10.73
N VAL A 389 -22.67 22.27 10.33
CA VAL A 389 -21.54 22.83 11.12
C VAL A 389 -21.73 24.33 11.35
N ILE A 390 -22.14 25.07 10.32
CA ILE A 390 -22.45 26.51 10.44
C ILE A 390 -23.58 26.73 11.44
N ALA A 391 -24.69 26.02 11.30
CA ALA A 391 -25.85 26.15 12.18
C ALA A 391 -25.52 25.81 13.64
N VAL A 392 -24.76 24.74 13.88
CA VAL A 392 -24.29 24.39 15.24
C VAL A 392 -23.42 25.50 15.80
N THR A 393 -22.45 26.01 15.03
CA THR A 393 -21.54 27.08 15.48
C THR A 393 -22.30 28.37 15.83
N LEU A 394 -23.28 28.77 15.00
CA LEU A 394 -24.13 29.94 15.25
C LEU A 394 -25.02 29.80 16.49
N ARG A 395 -25.35 28.55 16.87
CA ARG A 395 -26.17 28.25 18.06
C ARG A 395 -25.35 28.09 19.33
N SER A 396 -24.12 27.58 19.24
CA SER A 396 -23.28 27.27 20.40
C SER A 396 -22.39 28.43 20.84
N ASN A 397 -21.99 29.31 19.92
CA ASN A 397 -21.12 30.43 20.24
C ASN A 397 -21.88 31.60 20.90
N SER A 398 -21.38 32.07 22.04
CA SER A 398 -22.02 33.13 22.85
C SER A 398 -22.15 34.48 22.14
N ILE A 399 -21.28 34.79 21.18
CA ILE A 399 -21.34 36.04 20.40
C ILE A 399 -22.50 35.94 19.39
N PHE A 400 -22.60 34.82 18.67
CA PHE A 400 -23.65 34.61 17.70
C PHE A 400 -25.02 34.42 18.34
N GLN A 401 -25.10 33.89 19.56
CA GLN A 401 -26.37 33.78 20.30
C GLN A 401 -27.03 35.13 20.57
N GLN A 402 -26.26 36.22 20.62
CA GLN A 402 -26.78 37.57 20.80
C GLN A 402 -27.40 38.14 19.51
N TRP A 403 -27.18 37.49 18.37
CA TRP A 403 -27.71 37.94 17.09
C TRP A 403 -29.19 37.56 16.95
N PRO A 404 -30.01 38.43 16.32
CA PRO A 404 -31.40 38.10 16.02
C PRO A 404 -31.50 36.82 15.18
N GLU A 405 -32.50 35.99 15.45
CA GLU A 405 -32.68 34.70 14.75
C GLU A 405 -32.70 34.86 13.23
N ALA A 406 -33.45 35.86 12.73
CA ALA A 406 -33.51 36.17 11.31
C ALA A 406 -32.12 36.46 10.70
N PHE A 407 -31.22 37.08 11.48
CA PHE A 407 -29.86 37.35 11.02
C PHE A 407 -28.97 36.10 11.07
N ARG A 408 -29.15 35.21 12.04
CA ARG A 408 -28.45 33.91 12.06
C ARG A 408 -28.81 33.07 10.84
N VAL A 409 -30.09 33.05 10.46
CA VAL A 409 -30.56 32.38 9.23
C VAL A 409 -29.94 33.03 7.98
N GLU A 410 -29.93 34.37 7.90
CA GLU A 410 -29.27 35.11 6.80
C GLU A 410 -27.79 34.71 6.65
N VAL A 411 -27.06 34.60 7.76
CA VAL A 411 -25.65 34.18 7.79
C VAL A 411 -25.48 32.70 7.41
N GLU A 412 -26.33 31.82 7.95
CA GLU A 412 -26.32 30.40 7.64
C GLU A 412 -26.48 30.16 6.13
N ASP A 413 -27.45 30.82 5.50
CA ASP A 413 -27.70 30.71 4.05
C ASP A 413 -26.55 31.27 3.22
N ALA A 414 -26.04 32.46 3.59
CA ALA A 414 -24.95 33.11 2.86
C ALA A 414 -23.66 32.27 2.90
N LEU A 415 -23.28 31.77 4.08
CA LEU A 415 -22.07 30.96 4.23
C LEU A 415 -22.23 29.57 3.59
N SER A 416 -23.40 28.93 3.72
CA SER A 416 -23.66 27.63 3.09
C SER A 416 -23.59 27.71 1.56
N ALA A 417 -24.10 28.79 0.97
CA ALA A 417 -24.00 29.05 -0.47
C ALA A 417 -22.56 29.38 -0.90
N GLY A 418 -21.83 30.16 -0.09
CA GLY A 418 -20.46 30.59 -0.38
C GLY A 418 -19.41 29.50 -0.27
N ALA A 419 -19.59 28.52 0.64
CA ALA A 419 -18.57 27.53 0.97
C ALA A 419 -18.17 26.62 -0.19
N LYS A 420 -19.07 26.34 -1.13
CA LYS A 420 -18.80 25.52 -2.33
C LYS A 420 -18.01 24.22 -2.05
N GLY A 421 -18.35 23.53 -0.95
CA GLY A 421 -17.69 22.28 -0.53
C GLY A 421 -16.45 22.45 0.36
N MET A 422 -16.09 23.68 0.76
CA MET A 422 -14.95 23.95 1.63
C MET A 422 -15.41 24.23 3.07
N PHE A 423 -15.32 23.24 3.96
CA PHE A 423 -15.52 23.45 5.40
C PHE A 423 -14.57 24.51 5.94
N ARG A 424 -13.30 24.47 5.52
CA ARG A 424 -12.30 25.42 6.01
C ARG A 424 -12.67 26.87 5.71
N TRP A 425 -13.25 27.13 4.54
CA TRP A 425 -13.71 28.45 4.17
C TRP A 425 -14.82 28.93 5.11
N ALA A 426 -15.80 28.07 5.39
CA ALA A 426 -16.92 28.40 6.29
C ALA A 426 -16.43 28.71 7.71
N VAL A 427 -15.50 27.89 8.23
CA VAL A 427 -14.86 28.12 9.53
C VAL A 427 -14.13 29.47 9.56
N CYS A 428 -13.37 29.81 8.52
CA CYS A 428 -12.71 31.12 8.42
C CYS A 428 -13.71 32.28 8.40
N GLN A 429 -14.82 32.16 7.68
CA GLN A 429 -15.81 33.25 7.66
C GLN A 429 -16.50 33.40 9.02
N LEU A 430 -16.84 32.30 9.70
CA LEU A 430 -17.37 32.34 11.07
C LEU A 430 -16.37 33.01 12.02
N ASP A 431 -15.08 32.68 11.92
CA ASP A 431 -14.04 33.31 12.72
C ASP A 431 -13.90 34.82 12.45
N ILE A 432 -14.02 35.27 11.20
CA ILE A 432 -14.03 36.70 10.87
C ILE A 432 -15.28 37.36 11.45
N LEU A 433 -16.44 36.75 11.26
CA LEU A 433 -17.73 37.28 11.69
C LEU A 433 -17.84 37.43 13.21
N ARG A 434 -17.28 36.50 14.00
CA ARG A 434 -17.32 36.58 15.48
C ARG A 434 -16.54 37.75 16.05
N ARG A 435 -15.59 38.31 15.29
CA ARG A 435 -14.72 39.44 15.73
C ARG A 435 -15.35 40.79 15.44
N LEU A 436 -16.42 40.83 14.65
CA LEU A 436 -17.07 42.08 14.27
C LEU A 436 -17.93 42.58 15.43
N ARG A 437 -17.58 43.76 15.95
CA ARG A 437 -18.24 44.39 17.10
C ARG A 437 -19.70 44.76 16.85
N TYR A 438 -20.08 45.04 15.61
CA TYR A 438 -21.41 45.54 15.26
C TYR A 438 -22.09 44.68 14.20
N GLN A 439 -23.37 44.36 14.41
CA GLN A 439 -24.18 43.57 13.47
C GLN A 439 -24.20 44.18 12.05
N LYS A 440 -24.17 45.51 11.93
CA LYS A 440 -24.08 46.20 10.63
C LYS A 440 -22.83 45.78 9.85
N MET A 441 -21.68 45.69 10.52
CA MET A 441 -20.43 45.25 9.90
C MET A 441 -20.50 43.78 9.49
N ALA A 442 -21.11 42.92 10.32
CA ALA A 442 -21.34 41.52 9.97
C ALA A 442 -22.21 41.38 8.72
N ARG A 443 -23.30 42.17 8.62
CA ARG A 443 -24.17 42.18 7.43
C ARG A 443 -23.46 42.70 6.18
N GLU A 444 -22.55 43.66 6.31
CA GLU A 444 -21.70 44.11 5.20
C GLU A 444 -20.66 43.05 4.81
N ALA A 445 -20.10 42.33 5.79
CA ALA A 445 -19.13 41.27 5.58
C ALA A 445 -19.72 40.08 4.79
N ILE A 446 -20.96 39.66 5.10
CA ILE A 446 -21.63 38.57 4.35
C ILE A 446 -22.05 38.99 2.93
N LYS A 447 -22.14 40.29 2.63
CA LYS A 447 -22.34 40.80 1.25
C LYS A 447 -21.04 40.78 0.43
N LYS A 448 -19.89 40.82 1.09
CA LYS A 448 -18.55 40.85 0.50
C LYS A 448 -17.76 39.59 0.87
N LEU A 449 -18.37 38.43 0.69
CA LEU A 449 -17.74 37.15 1.00
C LEU A 449 -16.66 36.82 -0.05
N PRO A 450 -15.47 36.37 0.38
CA PRO A 450 -14.41 35.94 -0.53
C PRO A 450 -14.83 34.67 -1.27
N ARG A 451 -14.38 34.49 -2.50
CA ARG A 451 -14.72 33.34 -3.34
C ARG A 451 -13.84 32.14 -3.09
N THR A 452 -12.63 32.35 -2.57
CA THR A 452 -11.58 31.34 -2.43
C THR A 452 -10.96 31.38 -1.02
N LEU A 453 -10.17 30.35 -0.68
CA LEU A 453 -9.36 30.36 0.53
C LEU A 453 -8.24 31.42 0.44
N ASP A 454 -7.66 31.64 -0.72
CA ASP A 454 -6.63 32.67 -0.94
C ASP A 454 -7.17 34.07 -0.60
N GLU A 455 -8.31 34.46 -1.19
CA GLU A 455 -8.98 35.73 -0.87
C GLU A 455 -9.38 35.82 0.62
N THR A 456 -9.68 34.69 1.24
CA THR A 456 -9.95 34.63 2.68
C THR A 456 -8.70 34.93 3.50
N TYR A 457 -7.56 34.36 3.13
CA TYR A 457 -6.30 34.61 3.81
C TYR A 457 -5.83 36.04 3.60
N GLU A 458 -5.89 36.57 2.37
CA GLU A 458 -5.61 37.99 2.08
C GLU A 458 -6.44 38.91 2.97
N ARG A 459 -7.74 38.64 3.08
CA ARG A 459 -8.62 39.42 3.95
C ARG A 459 -8.23 39.36 5.43
N ILE A 460 -7.80 38.19 5.92
CA ILE A 460 -7.30 38.05 7.30
C ILE A 460 -6.02 38.87 7.47
N PHE A 461 -5.04 38.73 6.57
CA PHE A 461 -3.79 39.48 6.61
C PHE A 461 -4.01 40.99 6.57
N SER A 462 -4.91 41.47 5.71
CA SER A 462 -5.27 42.89 5.62
C SER A 462 -6.05 43.42 6.82
N SER A 463 -6.57 42.55 7.69
CA SER A 463 -7.28 42.95 8.92
C SER A 463 -6.39 43.01 10.16
N ILE A 464 -5.13 42.57 10.05
CA ILE A 464 -4.16 42.64 11.14
C ILE A 464 -3.82 44.12 11.40
N ALA A 465 -3.82 44.53 12.66
CA ALA A 465 -3.48 45.90 13.05
C ALA A 465 -2.00 46.19 12.69
N PRO A 466 -1.67 47.40 12.18
CA PRO A 466 -0.30 47.74 11.79
C PRO A 466 0.76 47.44 12.86
N GLU A 467 0.40 47.60 14.13
CA GLU A 467 1.28 47.37 15.28
C GLU A 467 1.60 45.88 15.51
N ASP A 468 0.70 44.98 15.09
CA ASP A 468 0.79 43.53 15.28
C ASP A 468 1.42 42.80 14.09
N VAL A 469 1.52 43.46 12.93
CA VAL A 469 1.99 42.85 11.66
C VAL A 469 3.33 42.15 11.83
N ASP A 470 4.30 42.80 12.46
CA ASP A 470 5.64 42.24 12.63
C ASP A 470 5.66 41.02 13.56
N LEU A 471 4.88 41.05 14.64
CA LEU A 471 4.75 39.94 15.57
C LEU A 471 4.07 38.74 14.89
N VAL A 472 2.98 38.96 14.16
CA VAL A 472 2.28 37.90 13.42
C VAL A 472 3.19 37.30 12.33
N ARG A 473 3.94 38.13 11.62
CA ARG A 473 4.92 37.69 10.60
C ARG A 473 6.00 36.80 11.22
N HIS A 474 6.58 37.25 12.34
CA HIS A 474 7.55 36.46 13.09
C HIS A 474 6.98 35.11 13.50
N CYS A 475 5.80 35.09 14.15
CA CYS A 475 5.17 33.85 14.60
C CYS A 475 4.85 32.91 13.44
N LEU A 476 4.36 33.42 12.30
CA LEU A 476 4.05 32.58 11.13
C LEU A 476 5.31 31.96 10.52
N TRP A 477 6.38 32.73 10.32
CA TRP A 477 7.63 32.21 9.76
C TRP A 477 8.22 31.11 10.64
N TRP A 478 8.34 31.34 11.95
CA TRP A 478 8.84 30.32 12.86
C TRP A 478 7.92 29.10 12.89
N THR A 479 6.61 29.28 12.87
CA THR A 479 5.68 28.14 12.83
C THR A 479 5.82 27.32 11.53
N MET A 480 6.05 27.97 10.38
CA MET A 480 6.26 27.26 9.11
C MET A 480 7.57 26.46 9.07
N PHE A 481 8.65 27.04 9.62
CA PHE A 481 10.00 26.51 9.45
C PHE A 481 10.56 25.82 10.69
N HIS A 482 9.88 25.81 11.85
CA HIS A 482 10.45 25.16 13.04
C HIS A 482 10.79 23.69 12.79
N ASN A 483 9.96 22.96 12.04
CA ASN A 483 10.18 21.57 11.68
C ASN A 483 11.34 21.32 10.71
N THR A 484 11.89 22.37 10.08
CA THR A 484 13.13 22.24 9.28
C THR A 484 14.38 22.38 10.16
N VAL A 485 14.24 22.97 11.35
CA VAL A 485 15.34 23.23 12.30
C VAL A 485 15.34 22.23 13.45
N TRP A 486 14.16 21.90 13.98
CA TRP A 486 13.93 20.92 15.03
C TRP A 486 13.15 19.71 14.49
N ASP A 487 13.41 18.55 15.08
CA ASP A 487 12.66 17.33 14.77
C ASP A 487 11.15 17.57 15.00
N SER A 488 10.30 17.11 14.07
CA SER A 488 8.87 17.44 13.97
C SER A 488 8.01 16.98 15.16
N ILE A 489 8.64 16.41 16.19
CA ILE A 489 8.04 15.85 17.39
C ILE A 489 7.93 16.90 18.51
N VAL A 490 8.68 18.01 18.44
CA VAL A 490 8.68 19.03 19.51
C VAL A 490 7.61 20.09 19.21
N PRO A 491 6.54 20.20 20.03
CA PRO A 491 5.57 21.28 19.89
C PRO A 491 6.26 22.64 20.04
N LEU A 492 5.86 23.63 19.25
CA LEU A 492 6.43 24.98 19.31
C LEU A 492 5.69 25.82 20.37
N PRO A 493 6.32 26.12 21.52
CA PRO A 493 5.65 26.90 22.56
C PRO A 493 5.47 28.36 22.12
N CYS A 494 4.25 28.88 22.25
CA CYS A 494 3.89 30.27 21.91
C CYS A 494 4.80 31.28 22.62
N LYS A 495 5.11 30.99 23.89
CA LYS A 495 6.01 31.81 24.70
C LYS A 495 7.36 32.02 24.02
N ILE A 496 7.96 30.98 23.43
CA ILE A 496 9.25 31.10 22.75
C ILE A 496 9.14 32.07 21.57
N LEU A 497 8.04 32.03 20.81
CA LEU A 497 7.82 32.94 19.69
C LEU A 497 7.72 34.40 20.15
N ILE A 498 6.97 34.65 21.21
CA ILE A 498 6.78 35.99 21.77
C ILE A 498 8.10 36.52 22.36
N ASP A 499 8.74 35.74 23.24
CA ASP A 499 10.00 36.13 23.90
C ASP A 499 11.10 36.43 22.85
N THR A 500 11.23 35.59 21.82
CA THR A 500 12.20 35.80 20.74
C THR A 500 11.92 37.06 19.91
N TYR A 501 10.65 37.40 19.69
CA TYR A 501 10.29 38.62 18.97
C TYR A 501 10.73 39.88 19.75
N TYR A 502 10.45 39.94 21.05
CA TYR A 502 10.86 41.07 21.89
C TYR A 502 12.39 41.18 22.01
N LEU A 503 13.08 40.06 22.16
CA LEU A 503 14.55 40.01 22.18
C LEU A 503 15.16 40.53 20.86
N MET A 504 14.60 40.18 19.70
CA MET A 504 15.12 40.58 18.39
C MET A 504 14.83 42.05 18.06
N THR A 505 13.67 42.55 18.47
CA THR A 505 13.23 43.92 18.14
C THR A 505 13.74 44.97 19.12
N GLY A 506 14.25 44.56 20.29
CA GLY A 506 14.65 45.49 21.35
C GLY A 506 13.47 46.29 21.92
N LYS A 507 12.23 45.92 21.55
CA LYS A 507 11.03 46.39 22.24
C LYS A 507 11.10 45.77 23.63
N GLU A 508 11.37 46.58 24.65
CA GLU A 508 11.27 46.12 26.04
C GLU A 508 9.88 45.49 26.20
N MET A 509 9.83 44.24 26.71
CA MET A 509 8.58 43.76 27.27
C MET A 509 8.21 44.80 28.31
N ALA A 510 7.14 45.55 28.09
CA ALA A 510 6.68 46.48 29.12
C ALA A 510 6.53 45.63 30.39
N ASP A 511 7.29 45.95 31.44
CA ASP A 511 7.39 45.14 32.67
C ASP A 511 5.99 44.83 33.29
N ASP A 512 4.95 45.54 32.84
CA ASP A 512 3.56 45.44 33.26
C ASP A 512 2.61 44.67 32.30
N GLN A 513 3.04 44.22 31.12
CA GLN A 513 2.17 43.49 30.18
C GLN A 513 2.30 41.96 30.40
N PRO A 514 1.24 41.28 30.90
CA PRO A 514 1.32 39.85 31.12
C PRO A 514 1.39 39.11 29.78
N LEU A 515 2.28 38.11 29.67
CA LEU A 515 2.41 37.21 28.51
C LEU A 515 1.06 36.64 28.00
N ILE A 516 0.09 36.48 28.89
CA ILE A 516 -1.27 36.02 28.56
C ILE A 516 -1.97 37.02 27.60
N ALA A 517 -1.77 38.32 27.77
CA ALA A 517 -2.31 39.35 26.90
C ALA A 517 -1.75 39.20 25.48
N ASP A 518 -0.46 38.96 25.32
CA ASP A 518 0.18 38.80 24.00
C ASP A 518 -0.29 37.53 23.28
N VAL A 519 -0.52 36.44 24.02
CA VAL A 519 -1.11 35.22 23.46
C VAL A 519 -2.54 35.46 22.98
N GLU A 520 -3.35 36.22 23.73
CA GLU A 520 -4.71 36.57 23.30
C GLU A 520 -4.71 37.55 22.11
N ILE A 521 -3.79 38.52 22.09
CA ILE A 521 -3.56 39.39 20.91
C ILE A 521 -3.19 38.54 19.70
N LEU A 522 -2.27 37.58 19.84
CA LEU A 522 -1.91 36.67 18.75
C LEU A 522 -3.08 35.80 18.28
N LYS A 523 -3.89 35.26 19.21
CA LYS A 523 -5.11 34.51 18.86
C LYS A 523 -6.11 35.39 18.09
N GLU A 524 -6.27 36.63 18.52
CA GLU A 524 -7.16 37.59 17.89
C GLU A 524 -6.62 38.06 16.53
N ALA A 525 -5.33 38.34 16.39
CA ALA A 525 -4.73 38.80 15.13
C ALA A 525 -4.60 37.68 14.09
N CYS A 526 -4.16 36.49 14.52
CA CYS A 526 -3.86 35.40 13.59
C CYS A 526 -5.11 34.60 13.17
N GLY A 527 -6.10 34.48 14.06
CA GLY A 527 -7.34 33.75 13.78
C GLY A 527 -7.17 32.42 13.08
N CYS A 528 -7.75 32.28 11.88
CA CYS A 528 -7.66 31.07 11.10
C CYS A 528 -6.30 30.81 10.42
N LEU A 529 -5.25 31.54 10.78
CA LEU A 529 -3.89 31.29 10.33
C LEU A 529 -3.13 30.35 11.29
N LEU A 530 -3.29 30.57 12.60
CA LEU A 530 -2.61 29.82 13.67
C LEU A 530 -3.61 29.15 14.63
N SER A 531 -3.31 27.92 15.03
CA SER A 531 -4.04 27.19 16.06
C SER A 531 -3.20 27.10 17.32
N PHE A 532 -3.85 27.24 18.47
CA PHE A 532 -3.21 27.23 19.78
C PHE A 532 -3.73 26.05 20.59
N THR A 533 -2.83 25.19 21.07
CA THR A 533 -3.17 24.04 21.93
C THR A 533 -2.57 24.22 23.31
N CYS A 534 -3.31 23.89 24.36
CA CYS A 534 -2.81 23.93 25.72
C CYS A 534 -2.10 22.61 26.05
N ASP A 535 -0.90 22.68 26.62
CA ASP A 535 -0.20 21.51 27.16
C ASP A 535 -0.71 21.14 28.56
N ASN A 536 -0.24 20.00 29.08
CA ASN A 536 -0.63 19.50 30.41
C ASN A 536 -0.16 20.40 31.57
N HIS A 537 0.74 21.35 31.30
CA HIS A 537 1.32 22.28 32.27
C HIS A 537 0.74 23.69 32.14
N GLY A 538 -0.25 23.91 31.27
CA GLY A 538 -0.90 25.21 31.05
C GLY A 538 -0.18 26.12 30.05
N GLY A 539 0.88 25.65 29.38
CA GLY A 539 1.55 26.34 28.30
C GLY A 539 0.76 26.26 26.99
N PHE A 540 0.86 27.29 26.15
CA PHE A 540 0.25 27.29 24.82
C PHE A 540 1.29 26.91 23.76
N ASN A 541 0.98 25.93 22.92
CA ASN A 541 1.73 25.57 21.71
C ASN A 541 1.05 26.13 20.47
N VAL A 542 1.84 26.46 19.46
CA VAL A 542 1.38 27.10 18.21
C VAL A 542 1.63 26.16 17.04
N ASN A 543 0.62 26.04 16.18
CA ASN A 543 0.70 25.34 14.91
C ASN A 543 -0.01 26.14 13.82
N LEU A 544 0.27 25.87 12.55
CA LEU A 544 -0.59 26.37 11.48
C LEU A 544 -1.99 25.78 11.65
N ALA A 545 -3.00 26.63 11.56
CA ALA A 545 -4.38 26.21 11.81
C ALA A 545 -4.93 25.25 10.74
N HIS A 546 -4.33 25.23 9.55
CA HIS A 546 -4.58 24.25 8.49
C HIS A 546 -3.46 24.30 7.45
N TYR A 547 -3.17 23.18 6.78
CA TYR A 547 -2.11 23.10 5.76
C TYR A 547 -2.29 24.10 4.60
N THR A 548 -3.53 24.43 4.24
CA THR A 548 -3.81 25.44 3.19
C THR A 548 -3.27 26.84 3.52
N VAL A 549 -3.00 27.14 4.79
CA VAL A 549 -2.30 28.38 5.18
C VAL A 549 -0.85 28.34 4.68
N ARG A 550 -0.16 27.21 4.88
CA ARG A 550 1.20 27.00 4.39
C ARG A 550 1.26 27.09 2.87
N GLU A 551 0.36 26.39 2.19
CA GLU A 551 0.27 26.38 0.74
C GLU A 551 0.05 27.79 0.16
N TYR A 552 -0.76 28.61 0.82
CA TYR A 552 -0.93 30.00 0.43
C TYR A 552 0.38 30.77 0.59
N LEU A 553 1.02 30.68 1.77
CA LEU A 553 2.27 31.38 2.11
C LEU A 553 3.45 31.01 1.18
N GLU A 554 3.60 29.73 0.83
CA GLU A 554 4.66 29.23 -0.06
C GLU A 554 4.38 29.49 -1.55
N SER A 555 3.14 29.85 -1.92
CA SER A 555 2.79 30.08 -3.32
C SER A 555 3.23 31.47 -3.80
N SER A 556 3.56 31.60 -5.08
CA SER A 556 3.86 32.89 -5.71
C SER A 556 2.71 33.90 -5.63
N ARG A 557 1.49 33.43 -5.33
CA ARG A 557 0.29 34.27 -5.15
C ARG A 557 0.40 35.16 -3.91
N SER A 558 1.05 34.70 -2.83
CA SER A 558 1.25 35.50 -1.61
C SER A 558 2.10 36.74 -1.87
N ALA A 559 3.05 36.66 -2.82
CA ALA A 559 3.90 37.77 -3.22
C ALA A 559 3.20 38.79 -4.13
N THR A 560 2.08 38.43 -4.75
CA THR A 560 1.30 39.31 -5.65
C THR A 560 0.05 39.90 -4.99
N GLY A 561 -0.28 39.46 -3.77
CA GLY A 561 -1.46 39.92 -3.04
C GLY A 561 -1.37 41.39 -2.64
N GLN A 562 -2.52 42.05 -2.48
CA GLN A 562 -2.61 43.47 -2.08
C GLN A 562 -2.24 43.74 -0.60
N SER A 563 -1.82 42.71 0.14
CA SER A 563 -1.56 42.83 1.58
C SER A 563 -0.14 43.35 1.83
N ILE A 564 -0.05 44.43 2.61
CA ILE A 564 1.20 45.04 3.12
C ILE A 564 2.02 44.03 3.94
N PHE A 565 1.41 42.90 4.34
CA PHE A 565 2.07 41.88 5.14
C PHE A 565 3.33 41.28 4.48
N PHE A 566 3.36 41.18 3.15
CA PHE A 566 4.47 40.58 2.37
C PHE A 566 5.32 41.58 1.58
N SER A 567 4.99 42.88 1.66
CA SER A 567 5.82 43.99 1.17
C SER A 567 6.77 44.47 2.25
#